data_AF-A0A3B9U8P8-F1
#
_entry.id   AF-A0A3B9U8P8-F1
#
_cell.length_a   1.000
_cell.length_b   1.000
_cell.length_c   1.000
_cell.angle_alpha   90.00
_cell.angle_beta   90.00
_cell.angle_gamma   90.00
#
_symmetry.space_group_name_H-M   'P 1'
#
loop_
_entity.id
_entity.type
_entity.pdbx_description
1 polymer ?
#
loop_
_entity_poly.entity_id
_entity_poly.type
_entity_poly.pdbx_seq_one_letter_code
_entity_poly.pdbx_strand_id
1 'polypeptide(L)'
;MLKESVEGTLSANEEAALELNRIMVELNTISGRTITLQKDIETGRGKNTQSIAKQISESISKIKTRLDAVPTQNADKHTLALVKNLRQTIILNEQEIKKLHSVIKQKNQTIEEKEQKISNLDNELSETNTQLNQALGKIKKTENDNWIRMGDELVATAELFPNVKGHGNMKWAKKAKLTILLRAKAAYTQAYKLGSTDAVSKIKKVDDKYNEVNNR
;
A
#
# COMPACT_ATOMS: atom_id res chain seq x y z
N MET A 1 -52.01 38.70 45.15
CA MET A 1 -51.36 37.41 45.47
C MET A 1 -51.75 36.25 44.55
N LEU A 2 -53.03 36.01 44.21
CA LEU A 2 -53.39 34.92 43.26
C LEU A 2 -53.01 35.22 41.78
N LYS A 3 -53.09 36.47 41.33
CA LYS A 3 -52.77 36.83 39.92
C LYS A 3 -51.27 36.71 39.59
N GLU A 4 -50.40 37.23 40.44
CA GLU A 4 -48.93 37.17 40.23
C GLU A 4 -48.41 35.72 40.23
N SER A 5 -49.00 34.84 41.04
CA SER A 5 -48.65 33.41 41.05
C SER A 5 -49.03 32.70 39.75
N VAL A 6 -50.12 33.11 39.09
CA VAL A 6 -50.60 32.54 37.82
C VAL A 6 -49.81 33.10 36.64
N GLU A 7 -49.49 34.39 36.63
CA GLU A 7 -48.60 35.01 35.63
C GLU A 7 -47.19 34.40 35.65
N GLY A 8 -46.62 34.20 36.84
CA GLY A 8 -45.31 33.55 36.99
C GLY A 8 -45.28 32.08 36.54
N THR A 9 -46.38 31.34 36.70
CA THR A 9 -46.47 29.95 36.22
C THR A 9 -46.73 29.85 34.72
N LEU A 10 -47.49 30.77 34.13
CA LEU A 10 -47.63 30.84 32.67
C LEU A 10 -46.30 31.16 31.97
N SER A 11 -45.55 32.13 32.49
CA SER A 11 -44.24 32.51 31.96
C SER A 11 -43.22 31.35 32.02
N ALA A 12 -43.17 30.60 33.13
CA ALA A 12 -42.28 29.45 33.26
C ALA A 12 -42.64 28.29 32.31
N ASN A 13 -43.94 28.08 32.03
CA ASN A 13 -44.41 27.06 31.10
C ASN A 13 -44.09 27.43 29.64
N GLU A 14 -44.18 28.70 29.27
CA GLU A 14 -43.78 29.20 27.95
C GLU A 14 -42.27 29.05 27.72
N GLU A 15 -41.46 29.39 28.73
CA GLU A 15 -40.01 29.20 28.68
C GLU A 15 -39.62 27.72 28.53
N ALA A 16 -40.28 26.82 29.29
CA ALA A 16 -40.07 25.38 29.16
C ALA A 16 -40.42 24.87 27.76
N ALA A 17 -41.52 25.33 27.17
CA ALA A 17 -41.94 24.95 25.82
C ALA A 17 -40.94 25.43 24.74
N LEU A 18 -40.43 26.66 24.86
CA LEU A 18 -39.40 27.19 23.96
C LEU A 18 -38.10 26.37 24.04
N GLU A 19 -37.68 26.01 25.24
CA GLU A 19 -36.46 25.23 25.45
C GLU A 19 -36.60 23.79 24.91
N LEU A 20 -37.76 23.15 25.11
CA LEU A 20 -38.04 21.84 24.54
C LEU A 20 -38.05 21.85 23.01
N ASN A 21 -38.57 22.91 22.40
CA ASN A 21 -38.53 23.09 20.95
C ASN A 21 -37.09 23.23 20.43
N ARG A 22 -36.24 24.01 21.12
CA ARG A 22 -34.80 24.10 20.79
C ARG A 22 -34.11 22.74 20.89
N ILE A 23 -34.34 22.03 21.99
CA ILE A 23 -33.81 20.67 22.19
C ILE A 23 -34.24 19.73 21.05
N MET A 24 -35.49 19.79 20.61
CA MET A 24 -35.99 18.97 19.52
C MET A 24 -35.27 19.26 18.18
N VAL A 25 -35.05 20.54 17.85
CA VAL A 25 -34.33 20.94 16.63
C VAL A 25 -32.87 20.47 16.67
N GLU A 26 -32.21 20.62 17.82
CA GLU A 26 -30.83 20.15 18.00
C GLU A 26 -30.72 18.63 17.92
N LEU A 27 -31.69 17.90 18.48
CA LEU A 27 -31.74 16.43 18.36
C LEU A 27 -31.95 15.97 16.92
N ASN A 28 -32.80 16.64 16.15
CA ASN A 28 -32.95 16.36 14.72
C ASN A 28 -31.64 16.58 13.95
N THR A 29 -30.92 17.65 14.30
CA THR A 29 -29.60 17.94 13.72
C THR A 29 -28.58 16.85 14.09
N ILE A 30 -28.59 16.38 15.34
CA ILE A 30 -27.76 15.27 15.79
C ILE A 30 -28.07 14.00 15.02
N SER A 31 -29.35 13.62 14.89
CA SER A 31 -29.74 12.42 14.15
C SER A 31 -29.27 12.46 12.70
N GLY A 32 -29.39 13.62 12.04
CA GLY A 32 -28.84 13.80 10.69
C GLY A 32 -27.32 13.59 10.64
N ARG A 33 -26.57 14.17 11.57
CA ARG A 33 -25.10 13.98 11.67
C ARG A 33 -24.71 12.54 11.98
N THR A 34 -25.47 11.84 12.83
CA THR A 34 -25.25 10.43 13.17
C THR A 34 -25.42 9.54 11.93
N ILE A 35 -26.46 9.77 11.13
CA ILE A 35 -26.69 9.05 9.87
C ILE A 35 -25.54 9.29 8.89
N THR A 36 -25.07 10.53 8.74
CA THR A 36 -23.90 10.84 7.91
C THR A 36 -22.66 10.11 8.41
N LEU A 37 -22.39 10.16 9.72
CA LEU A 37 -21.26 9.46 10.34
C LEU A 37 -21.33 7.95 10.11
N GLN A 38 -22.52 7.35 10.24
CA GLN A 38 -22.71 5.93 9.97
C GLN A 38 -22.34 5.59 8.52
N LYS A 39 -22.88 6.34 7.55
CA LYS A 39 -22.57 6.16 6.13
C LYS A 39 -21.07 6.32 5.83
N ASP A 40 -20.43 7.27 6.49
CA ASP A 40 -19.00 7.54 6.39
C ASP A 40 -18.14 6.37 6.89
N ILE A 41 -18.56 5.73 8.00
CA ILE A 41 -17.93 4.53 8.57
C ILE A 41 -18.14 3.30 7.67
N GLU A 42 -19.35 3.14 7.13
CA GLU A 42 -19.72 2.02 6.25
C GLU A 42 -18.94 2.08 4.93
N THR A 43 -18.88 3.25 4.31
CA THR A 43 -18.18 3.46 3.04
C THR A 43 -16.67 3.61 3.20
N GLY A 44 -16.19 3.89 4.42
CA GLY A 44 -14.78 4.18 4.69
C GLY A 44 -14.29 5.50 4.08
N ARG A 45 -15.19 6.36 3.59
CA ARG A 45 -14.85 7.64 2.94
C ARG A 45 -14.82 8.82 3.91
N GLY A 46 -15.33 8.65 5.12
CA GLY A 46 -15.35 9.68 6.13
C GLY A 46 -13.96 10.02 6.63
N LYS A 47 -13.56 11.30 6.50
CA LYS A 47 -12.41 11.82 7.23
C LYS A 47 -12.83 12.19 8.64
N ASN A 48 -11.96 11.95 9.61
CA ASN A 48 -12.16 12.38 11.01
C ASN A 48 -13.40 11.79 11.70
N THR A 49 -13.84 10.58 11.33
CA THR A 49 -15.01 9.90 11.93
C THR A 49 -14.94 9.84 13.46
N GLN A 50 -13.76 9.61 14.03
CA GLN A 50 -13.52 9.65 15.48
C GLN A 50 -13.84 11.01 16.11
N SER A 51 -13.40 12.11 15.47
CA SER A 51 -13.66 13.47 15.95
C SER A 51 -15.14 13.82 15.85
N ILE A 52 -15.78 13.46 14.74
CA ILE A 52 -17.22 13.68 14.53
C ILE A 52 -18.03 12.93 15.58
N ALA A 53 -17.73 11.66 15.85
CA ALA A 53 -18.39 10.87 16.87
C ALA A 53 -18.24 11.49 18.28
N LYS A 54 -17.07 12.05 18.59
CA LYS A 54 -16.83 12.77 19.86
C LYS A 54 -17.68 14.05 19.94
N GLN A 55 -17.69 14.87 18.89
CA GLN A 55 -18.50 16.08 18.84
C GLN A 55 -19.99 15.80 18.99
N ILE A 56 -20.50 14.74 18.36
CA ILE A 56 -21.90 14.34 18.51
C ILE A 56 -22.17 13.91 19.97
N SER A 57 -21.27 13.13 20.59
CA SER A 57 -21.39 12.73 22.00
C SER A 57 -21.45 13.93 22.95
N GLU A 58 -20.61 14.93 22.71
CA GLU A 58 -20.57 16.18 23.48
C GLU A 58 -21.86 16.99 23.30
N SER A 59 -22.38 17.09 22.07
CA SER A 59 -23.67 17.74 21.78
C SER A 59 -24.83 17.04 22.49
N ILE A 60 -24.90 15.69 22.43
CA ILE A 60 -25.92 14.91 23.13
C ILE A 60 -25.87 15.16 24.65
N SER A 61 -24.66 15.19 25.23
CA SER A 61 -24.46 15.42 26.66
C SER A 61 -24.96 16.81 27.08
N LYS A 62 -24.69 17.86 26.30
CA LYS A 62 -25.18 19.22 26.56
C LYS A 62 -26.70 19.30 26.50
N ILE A 63 -27.31 18.66 25.50
CA ILE A 63 -28.78 18.61 25.36
C ILE A 63 -29.41 17.88 26.53
N LYS A 64 -28.82 16.78 26.99
CA LYS A 64 -29.29 16.02 28.14
C LYS A 64 -29.34 16.87 29.40
N THR A 65 -28.27 17.60 29.71
CA THR A 65 -28.22 18.51 30.86
C THR A 65 -29.31 19.58 30.78
N ARG A 66 -29.54 20.16 29.58
CA ARG A 66 -30.60 21.14 29.36
C ARG A 66 -31.99 20.55 29.52
N LEU A 67 -32.23 19.35 29.00
CA LEU A 67 -33.50 18.65 29.14
C LEU A 67 -33.81 18.31 30.60
N ASP A 68 -32.80 17.92 31.38
CA ASP A 68 -32.95 17.63 32.80
C ASP A 68 -33.18 18.89 33.67
N ALA A 69 -32.80 20.07 33.17
CA ALA A 69 -33.07 21.35 33.80
C ALA A 69 -34.48 21.92 33.50
N VAL A 70 -35.24 21.32 32.58
CA VAL A 70 -36.61 21.75 32.27
C VAL A 70 -37.53 21.47 33.46
N PRO A 71 -38.25 22.47 34.01
CA PRO A 71 -39.10 22.28 35.17
C PRO A 71 -40.34 21.44 34.81
N THR A 72 -40.59 20.36 35.58
CA THR A 72 -41.73 19.45 35.34
C THR A 72 -42.76 19.41 36.47
N GLN A 73 -42.54 20.10 37.59
CA GLN A 73 -43.40 19.97 38.78
C GLN A 73 -44.84 20.45 38.58
N ASN A 74 -45.07 21.46 37.74
CA ASN A 74 -46.40 22.01 37.42
C ASN A 74 -46.69 21.99 35.91
N ALA A 75 -45.95 21.16 35.16
CA ALA A 75 -46.07 21.08 33.72
C ALA A 75 -47.36 20.35 33.31
N ASP A 76 -47.94 20.75 32.19
CA ASP A 76 -49.11 20.07 31.64
C ASP A 76 -48.76 18.66 31.10
N LYS A 77 -49.79 17.85 30.84
CA LYS A 77 -49.61 16.48 30.36
C LYS A 77 -48.83 16.40 29.04
N HIS A 78 -48.99 17.40 28.18
CA HIS A 78 -48.28 17.46 26.91
C HIS A 78 -46.78 17.66 27.13
N THR A 79 -46.38 18.62 27.96
CA THR A 79 -44.99 18.93 28.27
C THR A 79 -44.30 17.72 28.90
N LEU A 80 -44.96 17.05 29.85
CA LEU A 80 -44.45 15.83 30.46
C LEU A 80 -44.23 14.70 29.44
N ALA A 81 -45.15 14.52 28.49
CA ALA A 81 -45.01 13.53 27.43
C ALA A 81 -43.84 13.88 26.48
N LEU A 82 -43.68 15.17 26.14
CA LEU A 82 -42.59 15.64 25.30
C LEU A 82 -41.22 15.42 25.96
N VAL A 83 -41.07 15.79 27.24
CA VAL A 83 -39.84 15.53 28.02
C VAL A 83 -39.51 14.04 28.03
N LYS A 84 -40.49 13.17 28.28
CA LYS A 84 -40.30 11.72 28.27
C LYS A 84 -39.81 11.22 26.90
N ASN A 85 -40.44 11.69 25.82
CA ASN A 85 -40.05 11.31 24.46
C ASN A 85 -38.64 11.79 24.11
N LEU A 86 -38.29 13.03 24.44
CA LEU A 86 -36.96 13.59 24.20
C LEU A 86 -35.88 12.84 25.01
N ARG A 87 -36.18 12.46 26.26
CA ARG A 87 -35.29 11.61 27.08
C ARG A 87 -35.04 10.26 26.41
N GLN A 88 -36.09 9.63 25.90
CA GLN A 88 -35.96 8.35 25.19
C GLN A 88 -35.12 8.51 23.91
N THR A 89 -35.35 9.57 23.13
CA THR A 89 -34.55 9.88 21.92
C THR A 89 -33.07 10.10 22.27
N ILE A 90 -32.76 10.82 23.34
CA ILE A 90 -31.38 11.01 23.81
C ILE A 90 -30.73 9.67 24.15
N ILE A 91 -31.43 8.79 24.88
CA ILE A 91 -30.90 7.46 25.23
C ILE A 91 -30.57 6.65 23.98
N LEU A 92 -31.45 6.66 22.97
CA LEU A 92 -31.22 5.96 21.71
C LEU A 92 -30.01 6.55 20.96
N ASN A 93 -29.91 7.87 20.86
CA ASN A 93 -28.79 8.54 20.21
C ASN A 93 -27.46 8.28 20.95
N GLU A 94 -27.45 8.26 22.30
CA GLU A 94 -26.27 7.91 23.10
C GLU A 94 -25.81 6.47 22.80
N GLN A 95 -26.75 5.53 22.71
CA GLN A 95 -26.45 4.13 22.41
C GLN A 95 -25.89 3.97 21.00
N GLU A 96 -26.50 4.61 20.01
CA GLU A 96 -26.05 4.57 18.63
C GLU A 96 -24.64 5.14 18.46
N ILE A 97 -24.38 6.32 19.04
CA ILE A 97 -23.05 6.93 18.97
C ILE A 97 -21.99 6.11 19.70
N LYS A 98 -22.32 5.48 20.84
CA LYS A 98 -21.41 4.54 21.50
C LYS A 98 -21.08 3.33 20.61
N LYS A 99 -22.06 2.78 19.89
CA LYS A 99 -21.82 1.70 18.93
C LYS A 99 -20.89 2.17 17.81
N LEU A 100 -21.15 3.33 17.22
CA LEU A 100 -20.30 3.89 16.16
C LEU A 100 -18.87 4.13 16.64
N HIS A 101 -18.66 4.64 17.85
CA HIS A 101 -17.32 4.75 18.46
C HIS A 101 -16.59 3.41 18.54
N SER A 102 -17.28 2.36 18.97
CA SER A 102 -16.69 1.02 19.04
C SER A 102 -16.26 0.51 17.65
N VAL A 103 -17.12 0.70 16.65
CA VAL A 103 -16.83 0.32 15.26
C VAL A 103 -15.65 1.10 14.70
N ILE A 104 -15.59 2.42 14.93
CA ILE A 104 -14.45 3.25 14.51
C ILE A 104 -13.17 2.73 15.15
N LYS A 105 -13.17 2.47 16.46
CA LYS A 105 -12.01 1.96 17.19
C LYS A 105 -11.50 0.64 16.60
N GLN A 106 -12.39 -0.32 16.38
CA GLN A 106 -12.02 -1.62 15.80
C GLN A 106 -11.47 -1.48 14.37
N LYS A 107 -12.10 -0.62 13.54
CA LYS A 107 -11.61 -0.36 12.18
C LYS A 107 -10.22 0.28 12.20
N ASN A 108 -9.97 1.24 13.10
CA ASN A 108 -8.65 1.88 13.22
C ASN A 108 -7.57 0.89 13.66
N GLN A 109 -7.85 0.03 14.64
CA GLN A 109 -6.94 -1.05 15.04
C GLN A 109 -6.63 -1.99 13.86
N THR A 110 -7.65 -2.36 13.09
CA THR A 110 -7.47 -3.20 11.90
C THR A 110 -6.61 -2.49 10.83
N ILE A 111 -6.75 -1.16 10.69
CA ILE A 111 -5.93 -0.37 9.77
C ILE A 111 -4.47 -0.38 10.24
N GLU A 112 -4.21 -0.10 11.52
CA GLU A 112 -2.86 -0.11 12.10
C GLU A 112 -2.18 -1.48 11.91
N GLU A 113 -2.88 -2.58 12.17
CA GLU A 113 -2.37 -3.94 11.95
C GLU A 113 -2.02 -4.20 10.48
N LYS A 114 -2.86 -3.72 9.55
CA LYS A 114 -2.62 -3.85 8.11
C LYS A 114 -1.46 -3.00 7.63
N GLU A 115 -1.32 -1.77 8.14
CA GLU A 115 -0.20 -0.88 7.84
C GLU A 115 1.13 -1.50 8.28
N GLN A 116 1.16 -2.09 9.49
CA GLN A 116 2.34 -2.81 9.96
C GLN A 116 2.67 -4.02 9.07
N LYS A 117 1.66 -4.77 8.64
CA LYS A 117 1.86 -5.91 7.73
C LYS A 117 2.39 -5.47 6.37
N ILE A 118 1.89 -4.36 5.81
CA ILE A 118 2.38 -3.79 4.55
C ILE A 118 3.85 -3.40 4.70
N SER A 119 4.21 -2.69 5.77
CA SER A 119 5.59 -2.29 6.02
C SER A 119 6.55 -3.48 6.12
N ASN A 120 6.13 -4.58 6.77
CA ASN A 120 6.94 -5.80 6.86
C ASN A 120 7.14 -6.44 5.48
N LEU A 121 6.07 -6.55 4.68
CA LEU A 121 6.14 -7.10 3.32
C LEU A 121 7.02 -6.26 2.39
N ASP A 122 6.99 -4.93 2.52
CA ASP A 122 7.86 -4.04 1.74
C ASP A 122 9.35 -4.26 2.07
N ASN A 123 9.68 -4.49 3.35
CA ASN A 123 11.03 -4.83 3.77
C ASN A 123 11.48 -6.19 3.22
N GLU A 124 10.65 -7.22 3.36
CA GLU A 124 10.92 -8.56 2.82
C GLU A 124 11.13 -8.55 1.30
N LEU A 125 10.31 -7.76 0.57
CA LEU A 125 10.43 -7.58 -0.88
C LEU A 125 11.75 -6.89 -1.26
N SER A 126 12.15 -5.87 -0.51
CA SER A 126 13.41 -5.15 -0.71
C SER A 126 14.63 -6.07 -0.50
N GLU A 127 14.61 -6.87 0.55
CA GLU A 127 15.65 -7.85 0.85
C GLU A 127 15.73 -8.91 -0.26
N THR A 128 14.60 -9.46 -0.66
CA THR A 128 14.51 -10.46 -1.74
C THR A 128 15.04 -9.92 -3.06
N ASN A 129 14.68 -8.68 -3.43
CA ASN A 129 15.17 -8.02 -4.63
C ASN A 129 16.69 -7.80 -4.58
N THR A 130 17.23 -7.43 -3.42
CA THR A 130 18.68 -7.28 -3.22
C THR A 130 19.40 -8.61 -3.43
N GLN A 131 18.90 -9.69 -2.82
CA GLN A 131 19.46 -11.02 -2.97
C GLN A 131 19.39 -11.51 -4.43
N LEU A 132 18.25 -11.29 -5.11
CA LEU A 132 18.08 -11.65 -6.52
C LEU A 132 19.08 -10.92 -7.41
N ASN A 133 19.24 -9.61 -7.23
CA ASN A 133 20.19 -8.82 -8.01
C ASN A 133 21.65 -9.28 -7.78
N GLN A 134 22.01 -9.63 -6.55
CA GLN A 134 23.32 -10.20 -6.24
C GLN A 134 23.51 -11.57 -6.91
N ALA A 135 22.51 -12.44 -6.87
CA ALA A 135 22.55 -13.75 -7.51
C ALA A 135 22.69 -13.62 -9.04
N LEU A 136 21.90 -12.76 -9.67
CA LEU A 136 21.98 -12.46 -11.10
C LEU A 136 23.36 -11.91 -11.49
N GLY A 137 23.91 -10.99 -10.68
CA GLY A 137 25.26 -10.47 -10.88
C GLY A 137 26.33 -11.57 -10.85
N LYS A 138 26.25 -12.50 -9.89
CA LYS A 138 27.17 -13.64 -9.77
C LYS A 138 27.04 -14.62 -10.95
N ILE A 139 25.82 -14.93 -11.37
CA ILE A 139 25.56 -15.81 -12.52
C ILE A 139 26.13 -15.19 -13.79
N LYS A 140 25.80 -13.91 -14.07
CA LYS A 140 26.28 -13.19 -15.24
C LYS A 140 27.80 -13.12 -15.29
N LYS A 141 28.45 -12.87 -14.14
CA LYS A 141 29.91 -12.88 -14.05
C LYS A 141 30.50 -14.27 -14.33
N THR A 142 29.99 -15.30 -13.66
CA THR A 142 30.45 -16.69 -13.86
C THR A 142 30.28 -17.14 -15.31
N GLU A 143 29.14 -16.82 -15.92
CA GLU A 143 28.86 -17.16 -17.31
C GLU A 143 29.80 -16.43 -18.26
N ASN A 144 30.05 -15.14 -18.03
CA ASN A 144 31.04 -14.38 -18.79
C ASN A 144 32.44 -15.01 -18.69
N ASP A 145 32.91 -15.30 -17.47
CA ASP A 145 34.23 -15.91 -17.24
C ASP A 145 34.35 -17.28 -17.94
N ASN A 146 33.27 -18.08 -17.95
CA ASN A 146 33.22 -19.34 -18.68
C ASN A 146 33.32 -19.17 -20.19
N TRP A 147 32.61 -18.20 -20.77
CA TRP A 147 32.69 -17.92 -22.21
C TRP A 147 34.06 -17.41 -22.64
N ILE A 148 34.71 -16.57 -21.83
CA ILE A 148 36.09 -16.12 -22.06
C ILE A 148 37.03 -17.32 -22.04
N ARG A 149 36.99 -18.14 -20.97
CA ARG A 149 37.84 -19.32 -20.84
C ARG A 149 37.66 -20.30 -21.99
N MET A 150 36.41 -20.59 -22.36
CA MET A 150 36.10 -21.46 -23.51
C MET A 150 36.71 -20.91 -24.81
N GLY A 151 36.62 -19.61 -25.03
CA GLY A 151 37.27 -18.97 -26.18
C GLY A 151 38.79 -19.14 -26.14
N ASP A 152 39.43 -18.95 -24.98
CA ASP A 152 40.88 -19.10 -24.82
C ASP A 152 41.35 -20.54 -25.09
N GLU A 153 40.64 -21.53 -24.54
CA GLU A 153 40.92 -22.96 -24.75
C GLU A 153 40.76 -23.36 -26.23
N LEU A 154 39.75 -22.83 -26.92
CA LEU A 154 39.56 -23.06 -28.35
C LEU A 154 40.69 -22.45 -29.19
N VAL A 155 41.15 -21.24 -28.86
CA VAL A 155 42.31 -20.62 -29.54
C VAL A 155 43.56 -21.47 -29.34
N ALA A 156 43.84 -21.90 -28.11
CA ALA A 156 44.97 -22.78 -27.82
C ALA A 156 44.87 -24.10 -28.59
N THR A 157 43.68 -24.70 -28.65
CA THR A 157 43.44 -25.93 -29.42
C THR A 157 43.71 -25.73 -30.91
N ALA A 158 43.31 -24.59 -31.49
CA ALA A 158 43.59 -24.27 -32.89
C ALA A 158 45.10 -24.14 -33.17
N GLU A 159 45.89 -23.67 -32.19
CA GLU A 159 47.34 -23.54 -32.31
C GLU A 159 48.07 -24.89 -32.31
N LEU A 160 47.50 -25.90 -31.65
CA LEU A 160 48.06 -27.26 -31.59
C LEU A 160 47.91 -28.05 -32.91
N PHE A 161 47.16 -27.54 -33.90
CA PHE A 161 46.98 -28.26 -35.17
C PHE A 161 48.31 -28.36 -35.95
N PRO A 162 48.72 -29.58 -36.35
CA PRO A 162 50.00 -29.82 -36.99
C PRO A 162 50.04 -29.32 -38.44
N ASN A 163 51.23 -28.91 -38.88
CA ASN A 163 51.52 -28.69 -40.29
C ASN A 163 51.76 -30.04 -40.97
N VAL A 164 50.73 -30.54 -41.66
CA VAL A 164 50.77 -31.86 -42.32
C VAL A 164 51.12 -31.74 -43.81
N LYS A 165 51.82 -32.75 -44.33
CA LYS A 165 52.15 -32.91 -45.76
C LYS A 165 51.05 -33.70 -46.50
N GLY A 166 50.91 -33.44 -47.80
CA GLY A 166 49.89 -34.06 -48.66
C GLY A 166 48.63 -33.22 -48.79
N HIS A 167 48.17 -32.98 -50.03
CA HIS A 167 47.14 -31.99 -50.34
C HIS A 167 45.81 -32.19 -49.58
N GLY A 168 45.34 -33.45 -49.48
CA GLY A 168 44.10 -33.78 -48.76
C GLY A 168 44.19 -33.56 -47.25
N ASN A 169 45.29 -34.01 -46.63
CA ASN A 169 45.52 -33.86 -45.19
C ASN A 169 45.68 -32.39 -44.80
N MET A 170 46.40 -31.61 -45.62
CA MET A 170 46.62 -30.18 -45.42
C MET A 170 45.29 -29.41 -45.46
N LYS A 171 44.43 -29.73 -46.42
CA LYS A 171 43.08 -29.13 -46.53
C LYS A 171 42.22 -29.43 -45.31
N TRP A 172 42.29 -30.65 -44.78
CA TRP A 172 41.51 -31.06 -43.60
C TRP A 172 42.00 -30.39 -42.31
N ALA A 173 43.31 -30.38 -42.08
CA ALA A 173 43.91 -29.73 -40.91
C ALA A 173 43.63 -28.21 -40.91
N LYS A 174 43.77 -27.55 -42.07
CA LYS A 174 43.40 -26.14 -42.24
C LYS A 174 41.92 -25.91 -41.94
N LYS A 175 41.02 -26.70 -42.51
CA LYS A 175 39.57 -26.57 -42.28
C LYS A 175 39.20 -26.75 -40.80
N ALA A 176 39.78 -27.74 -40.13
CA ALA A 176 39.55 -27.97 -38.70
C ALA A 176 40.02 -26.79 -37.85
N LYS A 177 41.23 -26.25 -38.13
CA LYS A 177 41.76 -25.06 -37.46
C LYS A 177 40.85 -23.84 -37.63
N LEU A 178 40.42 -23.55 -38.86
CA LEU A 178 39.49 -22.44 -39.15
C LEU A 178 38.14 -22.62 -38.42
N THR A 179 37.62 -23.85 -38.37
CA THR A 179 36.35 -24.17 -37.67
C THR A 179 36.46 -23.88 -36.17
N ILE A 180 37.58 -24.23 -35.54
CA ILE A 180 37.81 -24.00 -34.11
C ILE A 180 37.96 -22.50 -33.82
N LEU A 181 38.67 -21.76 -34.67
CA LEU A 181 38.79 -20.30 -34.55
C LEU A 181 37.41 -19.61 -34.65
N LEU A 182 36.54 -20.04 -35.56
CA LEU A 182 35.17 -19.52 -35.63
C LEU A 182 34.37 -19.80 -34.34
N ARG A 183 34.54 -20.96 -33.73
CA ARG A 183 33.90 -21.29 -32.45
C ARG A 183 34.47 -20.45 -31.30
N ALA A 184 35.77 -20.18 -31.29
CA ALA A 184 36.40 -19.29 -30.31
C ALA A 184 35.81 -17.87 -30.40
N LYS A 185 35.67 -17.35 -31.63
CA LYS A 185 35.00 -16.06 -31.88
C LYS A 185 33.57 -16.06 -31.36
N ALA A 186 32.82 -17.13 -31.58
CA ALA A 186 31.45 -17.25 -31.09
C ALA A 186 31.38 -17.22 -29.55
N ALA A 187 32.30 -17.91 -28.86
CA ALA A 187 32.39 -17.88 -27.39
C ALA A 187 32.67 -16.45 -26.87
N TYR A 188 33.65 -15.74 -27.44
CA TYR A 188 33.90 -14.35 -27.06
C TYR A 188 32.73 -13.42 -27.40
N THR A 189 32.00 -13.68 -28.48
CA THR A 189 30.80 -12.90 -28.81
C THR A 189 29.71 -13.06 -27.74
N GLN A 190 29.58 -14.24 -27.13
CA GLN A 190 28.68 -14.44 -25.99
C GLN A 190 29.16 -13.70 -24.74
N ALA A 191 30.46 -13.77 -24.42
CA ALA A 191 31.05 -12.98 -23.34
C ALA A 191 30.83 -11.46 -23.52
N TYR A 192 30.96 -10.96 -24.75
CA TYR A 192 30.69 -9.56 -25.09
C TYR A 192 29.23 -9.17 -24.82
N LYS A 193 28.26 -10.01 -25.22
CA LYS A 193 26.83 -9.79 -24.92
C LYS A 193 26.54 -9.74 -23.42
N LEU A 194 27.31 -10.46 -22.62
CA LEU A 194 27.26 -10.42 -21.16
C LEU A 194 28.00 -9.22 -20.56
N GLY A 195 28.57 -8.33 -21.38
CA GLY A 195 29.20 -7.07 -20.95
C GLY A 195 30.72 -7.14 -20.79
N SER A 196 31.39 -8.18 -21.29
CA SER A 196 32.85 -8.26 -21.26
C SER A 196 33.48 -7.30 -22.27
N THR A 197 34.25 -6.33 -21.80
CA THR A 197 35.02 -5.42 -22.67
C THR A 197 36.25 -6.11 -23.26
N ASP A 198 36.88 -7.03 -22.52
CA ASP A 198 38.04 -7.80 -22.97
C ASP A 198 37.73 -8.69 -24.18
N ALA A 199 36.49 -9.20 -24.25
CA ALA A 199 36.02 -10.02 -25.37
C ALA A 199 36.20 -9.35 -26.73
N VAL A 200 36.07 -8.02 -26.82
CA VAL A 200 36.26 -7.26 -28.08
C VAL A 200 37.67 -7.44 -28.61
N SER A 201 38.67 -7.33 -27.72
CA SER A 201 40.07 -7.48 -28.09
C SER A 201 40.38 -8.91 -28.54
N LYS A 202 39.79 -9.91 -27.86
CA LYS A 202 39.95 -11.32 -28.18
C LYS A 202 39.30 -11.71 -29.50
N ILE A 203 38.11 -11.16 -29.81
CA ILE A 203 37.46 -11.33 -31.11
C ILE A 203 38.37 -10.86 -32.24
N LYS A 204 38.95 -9.66 -32.12
CA LYS A 204 39.85 -9.12 -33.14
C LYS A 204 41.07 -10.02 -33.36
N LYS A 205 41.72 -10.48 -32.28
CA LYS A 205 42.86 -11.40 -32.35
C LYS A 205 42.50 -12.72 -33.06
N VAL A 206 41.30 -13.24 -32.83
CA VAL A 206 40.82 -14.45 -33.52
C VAL A 206 40.60 -14.21 -35.01
N ASP A 207 40.03 -13.06 -35.38
CA ASP A 207 39.83 -12.69 -36.79
C ASP A 207 41.16 -12.56 -37.54
N ASP A 208 42.17 -11.94 -36.93
CA ASP A 208 43.51 -11.84 -37.51
C ASP A 208 44.12 -13.23 -37.73
N LYS A 209 44.09 -14.10 -36.71
CA LYS A 209 44.56 -15.50 -36.82
C LYS A 209 43.78 -16.30 -37.86
N TYR A 210 42.48 -16.09 -37.97
CA TYR A 210 41.63 -16.76 -38.96
C TYR A 210 42.08 -16.37 -40.37
N ASN A 211 42.28 -15.08 -40.62
CA ASN A 211 42.72 -14.57 -41.91
C ASN A 211 44.12 -15.08 -42.29
N GLU A 212 45.05 -15.14 -41.34
CA GLU A 212 46.38 -15.73 -41.55
C GLU A 212 46.30 -17.19 -42.00
N VAL A 213 45.47 -18.00 -41.34
CA VAL A 213 45.30 -19.42 -41.69
C VAL A 213 44.56 -19.56 -43.02
N ASN A 214 43.59 -18.71 -43.30
CA ASN A 214 42.81 -18.76 -44.53
C ASN A 214 43.63 -18.39 -45.77
N ASN A 215 44.57 -17.45 -45.63
CA ASN A 215 45.41 -16.93 -46.70
C ASN A 215 46.69 -17.73 -46.97
N ARG A 216 47.03 -18.72 -46.12
CA ARG A 216 48.12 -19.69 -46.31
C ARG A 216 47.64 -20.95 -47.02
#